data_AF-A0A2N3RDD1-F1
#
_entry.id   AF-A0A2N3RDD1-F1
#
_cell.length_a   1.000
_cell.length_b   1.000
_cell.length_c   1.000
_cell.angle_alpha   90.00
_cell.angle_beta   90.00
_cell.angle_gamma   90.00
#
_symmetry.space_group_name_H-M   'P 1'
#
loop_
_entity.id
_entity.type
_entity.pdbx_description
1 polymer ?
#
loop_
_entity_poly.entity_id
_entity_poly.type
_entity_poly.pdbx_seq_one_letter_code
_entity_poly.pdbx_strand_id
1 'polypeptide(L)'
;YAAFVQDQPDPLPPLPIQYADYALWQRRWLAGPLLQRQLSFWRAHLQGAPALLELPTDRPRPPLQDYSGDSVEFALDAELTAALRTLSQRHGTTVFMTV
;
A
#
# COMPACT_ATOMS: atom_id res chain seq x y z
N TYR A 1 13.94 12.97 -21.15
CA TYR A 1 13.52 14.38 -21.26
C TYR A 1 14.23 15.07 -22.43
N ALA A 2 14.32 14.42 -23.60
CA ALA A 2 15.02 14.98 -24.76
C ALA A 2 14.09 15.87 -25.60
N ALA A 3 12.84 15.46 -25.79
CA ALA A 3 11.84 16.21 -26.55
C ALA A 3 11.57 17.61 -25.95
N PHE A 4 11.36 17.69 -24.63
CA PHE A 4 11.15 18.97 -23.93
C PHE A 4 12.36 19.91 -24.03
N VAL A 5 13.59 19.39 -23.96
CA VAL A 5 14.83 20.20 -24.08
C VAL A 5 15.04 20.71 -25.51
N GLN A 6 14.43 20.05 -26.50
CA GLN A 6 14.57 20.36 -27.92
C GLN A 6 13.33 21.08 -28.48
N ASP A 7 12.41 21.58 -27.63
CA ASP A 7 11.11 22.16 -28.01
C ASP A 7 10.29 21.28 -28.99
N GLN A 8 10.48 19.97 -28.89
CA GLN A 8 9.72 18.99 -29.66
C GLN A 8 8.45 18.59 -28.88
N PRO A 9 7.37 18.23 -29.60
CA PRO A 9 6.15 17.75 -28.96
C PRO A 9 6.43 16.50 -28.12
N ASP A 10 5.65 16.33 -27.04
CA ASP A 10 5.76 15.15 -26.18
C ASP A 10 5.53 13.88 -27.02
N PRO A 11 6.47 12.92 -27.04
CA PRO A 11 6.32 11.69 -27.81
C PRO A 11 5.25 10.76 -27.24
N LEU A 12 4.80 10.99 -26.00
CA LEU A 12 3.76 10.20 -25.37
C LEU A 12 2.36 10.80 -25.59
N PRO A 13 1.34 9.96 -25.80
CA PRO A 13 -0.03 10.43 -25.89
C PRO A 13 -0.48 11.03 -24.55
N PRO A 14 -1.42 11.99 -24.56
CA PRO A 14 -1.98 12.53 -23.34
C PRO A 14 -2.69 11.44 -22.53
N LEU A 15 -2.56 11.51 -21.21
CA LEU A 15 -3.23 10.56 -20.31
C LEU A 15 -4.75 10.77 -20.38
N PRO A 16 -5.54 9.71 -20.63
CA PRO A 16 -6.99 9.81 -20.79
C PRO A 16 -7.74 10.08 -19.47
N ILE A 17 -7.07 9.86 -18.32
CA ILE A 17 -7.62 10.08 -16.98
C ILE A 17 -6.56 10.81 -16.18
N GLN A 18 -6.95 11.93 -15.57
CA GLN A 18 -6.11 12.67 -14.63
C GLN A 18 -6.48 12.30 -13.19
N TYR A 19 -5.59 12.57 -12.23
CA TYR A 19 -5.86 12.27 -10.83
C TYR A 19 -7.12 12.98 -10.29
N ALA A 20 -7.42 14.19 -10.79
CA ALA A 20 -8.64 14.91 -10.46
C ALA A 20 -9.92 14.14 -10.86
N ASP A 21 -9.90 13.48 -12.03
CA ASP A 21 -11.01 12.65 -12.50
C ASP A 21 -11.20 11.44 -11.56
N TYR A 22 -10.11 10.80 -11.16
CA TYR A 22 -10.12 9.70 -10.19
C TYR A 22 -10.69 10.14 -8.84
N ALA A 23 -10.23 11.27 -8.30
CA ALA A 23 -10.71 11.77 -7.00
C ALA A 23 -12.21 12.07 -7.01
N LEU A 24 -12.70 12.68 -8.11
CA LEU A 24 -14.13 12.93 -8.29
C LEU A 24 -14.93 11.63 -8.45
N TRP A 25 -14.42 10.68 -9.23
CA TRP A 25 -15.00 9.35 -9.37
C TRP A 25 -15.10 8.63 -8.02
N GLN A 26 -14.01 8.60 -7.24
CA GLN A 26 -13.96 7.93 -5.95
C GLN A 26 -14.99 8.53 -4.98
N ARG A 27 -15.10 9.86 -4.93
CA ARG A 27 -16.08 10.55 -4.07
C ARG A 27 -17.52 10.19 -4.45
N ARG A 28 -17.82 10.05 -5.74
CA ARG A 28 -19.15 9.66 -6.24
C ARG A 28 -19.45 8.18 -5.98
N TRP A 29 -18.45 7.32 -6.19
CA TRP A 29 -18.57 5.88 -6.04
C TRP A 29 -18.70 5.45 -4.58
N LEU A 30 -17.88 6.01 -3.70
CA LEU A 30 -17.86 5.70 -2.27
C LEU A 30 -18.93 6.51 -1.51
N ALA A 31 -20.19 6.35 -1.91
CA ALA A 31 -21.33 7.02 -1.32
C ALA A 31 -22.49 6.06 -1.02
N GLY A 32 -23.47 6.54 -0.25
CA GLY A 32 -24.72 5.82 0.00
C GLY A 32 -24.51 4.42 0.60
N PRO A 33 -25.25 3.39 0.12
CA PRO A 33 -25.20 2.04 0.69
C PRO A 33 -23.81 1.39 0.67
N LEU A 34 -22.99 1.64 -0.35
CA LEU A 34 -21.63 1.08 -0.43
C LEU A 34 -20.75 1.62 0.69
N LEU A 35 -20.78 2.94 0.91
CA LEU A 35 -20.04 3.57 2.01
C LEU A 35 -20.50 3.00 3.36
N GLN A 36 -21.81 2.85 3.57
CA GLN A 36 -22.32 2.28 4.82
C GLN A 36 -21.87 0.84 5.03
N ARG A 37 -21.90 0.01 3.99
CA ARG A 37 -21.41 -1.38 4.06
C ARG A 37 -19.93 -1.43 4.43
N GLN A 38 -19.10 -0.62 3.77
CA GLN A 38 -17.66 -0.54 4.05
C GLN A 38 -17.39 -0.08 5.49
N LEU A 39 -18.07 0.98 5.95
CA LEU A 39 -17.93 1.48 7.33
C LEU A 39 -18.35 0.44 8.37
N SER A 40 -19.47 -0.23 8.16
CA SER A 40 -19.96 -1.27 9.09
C SER A 40 -18.97 -2.43 9.18
N PHE A 41 -18.43 -2.89 8.05
CA PHE A 41 -17.41 -3.93 8.03
C PHE A 41 -16.17 -3.51 8.83
N TRP A 42 -15.59 -2.35 8.54
CA TRP A 42 -14.35 -1.92 9.19
C TRP A 42 -14.51 -1.64 10.69
N ARG A 43 -15.65 -1.06 11.10
CA ARG A 43 -15.95 -0.86 12.52
C ARG A 43 -16.02 -2.18 13.28
N ALA A 44 -16.67 -3.18 12.71
CA ALA A 44 -16.76 -4.50 13.33
C ALA A 44 -15.40 -5.24 13.30
N HIS A 45 -14.70 -5.22 12.17
CA HIS A 45 -13.47 -5.96 11.98
C HIS A 45 -12.30 -5.43 12.83
N LEU A 46 -12.24 -4.11 13.04
CA LEU A 46 -11.19 -3.46 13.83
C LEU A 46 -11.59 -3.24 15.30
N GLN A 47 -12.77 -3.72 15.70
CA GLN A 47 -13.22 -3.59 17.08
C GLN A 47 -12.24 -4.33 18.02
N GLY A 48 -11.71 -3.61 19.01
CA GLY A 48 -10.78 -4.18 19.97
C GLY A 48 -9.35 -4.39 19.46
N ALA A 49 -9.03 -3.87 18.27
CA ALA A 49 -7.65 -3.86 17.79
C ALA A 49 -6.75 -3.10 18.79
N PRO A 50 -5.55 -3.61 19.12
CA PRO A 50 -4.65 -2.95 20.04
C PRO A 50 -4.23 -1.59 19.51
N ALA A 51 -4.23 -0.57 20.37
CA ALA A 51 -3.79 0.77 19.99
C ALA A 51 -2.26 0.84 19.75
N LEU A 52 -1.50 -0.08 20.34
CA LEU A 52 -0.05 -0.15 20.24
C LEU A 52 0.41 -1.61 20.29
N LEU A 53 1.41 -1.95 19.48
CA LEU A 53 2.12 -3.21 19.57
C LEU A 53 3.29 -3.08 20.54
N GLU A 54 3.43 -4.05 21.44
CA GLU A 54 4.57 -4.14 22.36
C GLU A 54 5.73 -4.83 21.65
N LEU A 55 6.59 -4.03 21.03
CA LEU A 55 7.83 -4.49 20.40
C LEU A 55 9.01 -4.34 21.35
N PRO A 56 10.05 -5.18 21.24
CA PRO A 56 11.29 -5.03 22.02
C PRO A 56 12.09 -3.83 21.51
N THR A 57 11.72 -2.63 21.99
CA THR A 57 12.34 -1.37 21.59
C THR A 57 13.56 -1.05 22.45
N ASP A 58 14.61 -0.51 21.84
CA ASP A 58 15.82 -0.10 22.56
C ASP A 58 15.59 1.12 23.47
N ARG A 59 14.58 1.94 23.13
CA ARG A 59 14.25 3.19 23.83
C ARG A 59 12.73 3.38 23.89
N PRO A 60 12.21 4.00 24.96
CA PRO A 60 10.78 4.32 25.05
C PRO A 60 10.36 5.29 23.94
N ARG A 61 9.10 5.16 23.48
CA ARG A 61 8.54 6.07 22.46
C ARG A 61 8.46 7.51 23.03
N PRO A 62 9.06 8.50 22.36
CA PRO A 62 8.95 9.89 22.80
C PRO A 62 7.52 10.44 22.59
N PRO A 63 7.09 11.44 23.37
CA PRO A 63 5.77 12.06 23.20
C PRO A 63 5.63 12.85 21.89
N LEU A 64 6.74 13.29 21.31
CA LEU A 64 6.82 13.95 20.00
C LEU A 64 7.71 13.11 19.09
N GLN A 65 7.18 12.74 17.92
CA GLN A 65 7.90 11.99 16.92
C GLN A 65 8.81 12.92 16.11
N ASP A 66 10.08 12.56 15.94
CA ASP A 66 11.06 13.35 15.20
C ASP A 66 11.15 12.98 13.70
N TYR A 67 10.46 11.91 13.28
CA TYR A 67 10.42 11.37 11.92
C TYR A 67 11.78 10.93 11.35
N SER A 68 12.81 10.80 12.19
CA SER A 68 14.06 10.17 11.78
C SER A 68 13.85 8.67 11.58
N GLY A 69 14.43 8.12 10.51
CA GLY A 69 14.32 6.72 10.16
C GLY A 69 15.57 6.24 9.42
N ASP A 70 15.78 4.93 9.44
CA ASP A 70 16.89 4.26 8.76
C ASP A 70 16.36 3.00 8.05
N SER A 71 17.15 2.44 7.13
CA SER A 71 16.77 1.28 6.33
C SER A 71 17.82 0.18 6.40
N VAL A 72 17.37 -1.05 6.65
CA VAL A 72 18.21 -2.25 6.57
C VAL A 72 17.74 -3.09 5.39
N GLU A 73 18.59 -3.23 4.38
CA GLU A 73 18.29 -4.05 3.21
C GLU A 73 18.59 -5.52 3.48
N PHE A 74 17.70 -6.40 3.04
CA PHE A 74 17.93 -7.83 2.96
C PHE A 74 17.21 -8.39 1.73
N ALA A 75 17.67 -9.53 1.23
CA ALA A 75 17.09 -10.19 0.09
C ALA A 75 16.88 -11.69 0.38
N LEU A 76 15.76 -12.21 -0.14
CA LEU A 76 15.56 -13.64 -0.28
C LEU A 76 16.05 -14.04 -1.67
N ASP A 77 16.84 -15.11 -1.76
CA ASP A 77 17.34 -15.55 -3.06
C ASP A 77 16.20 -16.06 -3.98
N ALA A 78 16.55 -16.30 -5.24
CA ALA A 78 15.59 -16.72 -6.25
C ALA A 78 14.97 -18.09 -5.95
N GLU A 79 15.75 -19.00 -5.36
CA GLU A 79 15.31 -20.35 -5.03
C GLU A 79 14.26 -20.32 -3.91
N LEU A 80 14.55 -19.62 -2.81
CA LEU A 80 13.63 -19.43 -1.69
C LEU A 80 12.37 -18.68 -2.12
N THR A 81 12.51 -17.65 -2.95
CA THR A 81 11.37 -16.90 -3.50
C THR A 81 10.46 -17.80 -4.35
N ALA A 82 11.02 -18.69 -5.16
CA ALA A 82 10.26 -19.65 -5.96
C ALA A 82 9.56 -20.71 -5.08
N ALA A 83 10.25 -21.18 -4.03
CA ALA A 83 9.68 -22.11 -3.06
C ALA A 83 8.49 -21.49 -2.31
N LEU A 84 8.60 -20.23 -1.86
CA LEU A 84 7.51 -19.50 -1.22
C LEU A 84 6.29 -19.35 -2.15
N ARG A 85 6.50 -19.03 -3.43
CA ARG A 85 5.42 -18.96 -4.43
C ARG A 85 4.68 -20.29 -4.57
N THR A 86 5.45 -21.39 -4.63
CA THR A 86 4.89 -22.74 -4.74
C THR A 86 4.09 -23.10 -3.49
N LEU A 87 4.60 -22.76 -2.31
CA LEU A 87 3.92 -22.95 -1.04
C LEU A 87 2.59 -22.18 -1.00
N SER A 88 2.60 -20.89 -1.32
CA SER A 88 1.38 -20.08 -1.31
C SER A 88 0.31 -20.66 -2.24
N GLN A 89 0.69 -21.04 -3.46
CA GLN A 89 -0.21 -21.68 -4.42
C GLN A 89 -0.81 -22.99 -3.91
N ARG A 90 0.02 -23.86 -3.30
CA ARG A 90 -0.43 -25.11 -2.70
C ARG A 90 -1.49 -24.90 -1.62
N HIS A 91 -1.40 -23.79 -0.90
CA HIS A 91 -2.34 -23.42 0.16
C HIS A 91 -3.46 -22.48 -0.30
N GLY A 92 -3.56 -22.17 -1.60
CA GLY A 92 -4.58 -21.27 -2.14
C GLY A 92 -4.43 -19.81 -1.66
N THR A 93 -3.23 -19.42 -1.26
CA THR A 93 -2.90 -18.06 -0.78
C THR A 93 -2.01 -17.33 -1.77
N THR A 94 -1.84 -16.03 -1.56
CA THR A 94 -0.85 -15.22 -2.29
C THR A 94 0.43 -15.11 -1.47
N VAL A 95 1.57 -14.81 -2.12
CA VAL A 95 2.84 -14.57 -1.41
C VAL A 95 2.72 -13.44 -0.38
N PHE A 96 1.87 -12.44 -0.64
CA PHE A 96 1.57 -11.34 0.28
C PHE A 96 0.93 -11.81 1.61
N MET A 97 0.27 -12.96 1.64
CA MET A 97 -0.27 -13.53 2.88
C MET A 97 0.74 -14.43 3.61
N THR A 98 1.75 -14.94 2.90
CA THR A 98 2.73 -15.90 3.45
C THR A 98 3.92 -15.21 4.12
N VAL A 99 4.25 -14.00 3.65
CA VAL A 99 5.37 -13.17 4.13
C VAL A 99 4.82 -11.93 4.82
#